data_AF-A0A1Y2IAB6-F1
#
_entry.id   AF-A0A1Y2IAB6-F1
#
_cell.length_a   1.000
_cell.length_b   1.000
_cell.length_c   1.000
_cell.angle_alpha   90.00
_cell.angle_beta   90.00
_cell.angle_gamma   90.00
#
_symmetry.space_group_name_H-M   'P 1'
#
loop_
_entity.id
_entity.type
_entity.pdbx_description
1 polymer ?
#
loop_
_entity_poly.entity_id
_entity_poly.type
_entity_poly.pdbx_seq_one_letter_code
_entity_poly.pdbx_strand_id
1 'polypeptide(L)'
;MGKFYESIPDFLITWLEKQEVFWVATAPLSPEGHVNISPKGIRGSFRVGNPNRVWYQDLTGSGAEMIAHIRENGRITLCFNAFEGPPRICRVFGRGSVYEFGTPEYDELIPMEERRPGSRAAIVIDVHKVGTTCGYAVPFYEFKGHRQLLLDYFDKHERRDQADENAHAAKGLKAYWEEHNTRSIDGLPGMALAYTVERKPDCFDEMRRAAVPEREGDPQPRSGKDSSLTAVATGGKDKVGNGVLVKKGMDRQRMGDCIIAFAVGLAVAVMYMQVALRCAV
;
A
#
# COMPACT_ATOMS: atom_id res chain seq x y z
N MET A 1 23.89 -3.36 20.17
CA MET A 1 22.74 -3.14 21.10
C MET A 1 21.94 -1.96 20.57
N GLY A 2 20.60 -2.01 20.62
CA GLY A 2 19.78 -0.86 20.20
C GLY A 2 19.93 0.32 21.15
N LYS A 3 19.72 1.54 20.65
CA LYS A 3 19.65 2.77 21.48
C LYS A 3 18.22 3.28 21.49
N PHE A 4 17.74 3.68 22.67
CA PHE A 4 16.44 4.28 22.85
C PHE A 4 16.56 5.75 23.28
N TYR A 5 15.58 6.54 22.90
CA TYR A 5 15.46 7.96 23.20
C TYR A 5 14.00 8.25 23.58
N GLU A 6 13.78 9.24 24.46
CA GLU A 6 12.43 9.69 24.84
C GLU A 6 11.77 10.56 23.75
N SER A 7 12.57 11.14 22.86
CA SER A 7 12.13 11.98 21.73
C SER A 7 13.04 11.74 20.51
N ILE A 8 12.66 12.28 19.35
CA ILE A 8 13.45 12.21 18.12
C ILE A 8 14.70 13.09 18.28
N PRO A 9 15.91 12.51 18.28
CA PRO A 9 17.14 13.30 18.31
C PRO A 9 17.34 14.07 17.01
N ASP A 10 17.94 15.26 17.08
CA ASP A 10 18.13 16.16 15.94
C ASP A 10 18.78 15.48 14.73
N PHE A 11 19.78 14.62 14.96
CA PHE A 11 20.48 13.90 13.89
C PHE A 11 19.60 12.89 13.11
N LEU A 12 18.44 12.52 13.65
CA LEU A 12 17.47 11.64 12.98
C LEU A 12 16.46 12.41 12.14
N ILE A 13 16.18 13.68 12.43
CA ILE A 13 15.11 14.45 11.79
C ILE A 13 15.26 14.44 10.27
N THR A 14 16.37 14.99 9.77
CA THR A 14 16.66 15.03 8.33
C THR A 14 16.80 13.63 7.72
N TRP A 15 17.23 12.64 8.50
CA TRP A 15 17.33 11.27 8.00
C TRP A 15 15.96 10.64 7.80
N LEU A 16 15.01 10.84 8.73
CA LEU A 16 13.64 10.33 8.64
C LEU A 16 12.89 10.92 7.44
N GLU A 17 12.99 12.23 7.25
CA GLU A 17 12.28 12.94 6.16
C GLU A 17 12.80 12.61 4.76
N LYS A 18 14.06 12.14 4.65
CA LYS A 18 14.66 11.69 3.39
C LYS A 18 14.21 10.29 2.96
N GLN A 19 13.57 9.51 3.83
CA GLN A 19 13.21 8.14 3.48
C GLN A 19 12.10 8.11 2.42
N GLU A 20 12.31 7.33 1.36
CA GLU A 20 11.36 7.20 0.25
C GLU A 20 10.14 6.34 0.60
N VAL A 21 10.29 5.52 1.65
CA VAL A 21 9.29 4.60 2.18
C VAL A 21 9.48 4.45 3.70
N PHE A 22 8.37 4.29 4.41
CA PHE A 22 8.32 3.91 5.82
C PHE A 22 7.17 2.94 6.05
N TRP A 23 7.17 2.23 7.17
CA TRP A 23 6.12 1.26 7.51
C TRP A 23 5.34 1.77 8.69
N VAL A 24 4.02 1.67 8.60
CA VAL A 24 3.10 1.97 9.68
C VAL A 24 2.59 0.65 10.23
N ALA A 25 2.74 0.44 11.53
CA ALA A 25 2.20 -0.71 12.25
C ALA A 25 1.16 -0.25 13.28
N THR A 26 0.02 -0.94 13.32
CA THR A 26 -1.10 -0.70 14.24
C THR A 26 -1.74 -2.04 14.59
N ALA A 27 -2.42 -2.13 15.73
CA ALA A 27 -3.14 -3.35 16.11
C ALA A 27 -4.41 -3.02 16.89
N PRO A 28 -5.50 -3.78 16.68
CA PRO A 28 -6.71 -3.63 17.46
C PRO A 28 -6.50 -4.14 18.89
N LEU A 29 -7.46 -3.88 19.78
CA LEU A 29 -7.45 -4.38 21.16
C LEU A 29 -7.80 -5.86 21.24
N SER A 30 -8.70 -6.34 20.37
CA SER A 30 -9.09 -7.74 20.32
C SER A 30 -7.89 -8.62 19.93
N PRO A 31 -7.62 -9.72 20.66
CA PRO A 31 -6.58 -10.67 20.31
C PRO A 31 -6.90 -11.48 19.03
N GLU A 32 -8.17 -11.50 18.59
CA GLU A 32 -8.61 -12.10 17.33
C GLU A 32 -8.45 -11.16 16.13
N GLY A 33 -8.28 -9.86 16.38
CA GLY A 33 -8.13 -8.86 15.33
C GLY A 33 -6.75 -8.90 14.66
N HIS A 34 -6.67 -8.35 13.46
CA HIS A 34 -5.48 -8.41 12.62
C HIS A 34 -4.50 -7.29 12.96
N VAL A 35 -3.26 -7.67 13.28
CA VAL A 35 -2.16 -6.70 13.30
C VAL A 35 -1.94 -6.19 11.88
N ASN A 36 -2.06 -4.87 11.68
CA ASN A 36 -1.88 -4.24 10.38
C ASN A 36 -0.47 -3.66 10.25
N ILE A 37 0.16 -3.94 9.11
CA ILE A 37 1.38 -3.28 8.67
C ILE A 37 1.21 -2.81 7.22
N SER A 38 1.52 -1.54 6.97
CA SER A 38 1.37 -0.95 5.64
C SER A 38 2.59 -0.10 5.28
N PRO A 39 3.25 -0.35 4.12
CA PRO A 39 4.23 0.58 3.62
C PRO A 39 3.53 1.85 3.15
N LYS A 40 4.08 2.99 3.54
CA LYS A 40 3.73 4.31 3.04
C LYS A 40 4.91 4.83 2.25
N GLY A 41 4.65 5.37 1.08
CA GLY A 41 5.65 5.97 0.21
C GLY A 41 5.07 7.22 -0.42
N ILE A 42 5.90 7.90 -1.23
CA ILE A 42 5.68 9.22 -1.84
C ILE A 42 6.37 10.30 -0.99
N ARG A 43 7.51 10.79 -1.50
CA ARG A 43 8.40 11.74 -0.83
C ARG A 43 7.65 12.96 -0.35
N GLY A 44 7.99 13.45 0.84
CA GLY A 44 7.35 14.63 1.41
C GLY A 44 5.94 14.41 1.95
N SER A 45 5.44 13.17 1.96
CA SER A 45 4.21 12.84 2.70
C SER A 45 4.43 12.78 4.20
N PHE A 46 5.66 12.54 4.68
CA PHE A 46 6.03 12.50 6.09
C PHE A 46 6.78 13.76 6.51
N ARG A 47 6.50 14.25 7.72
CA ARG A 47 7.07 15.47 8.31
C ARG A 47 7.40 15.25 9.78
N VAL A 48 8.50 15.86 10.23
CA VAL A 48 8.82 16.00 11.65
C VAL A 48 8.50 17.42 12.08
N GLY A 49 7.50 17.60 12.93
CA GLY A 49 7.15 18.93 13.46
C GLY A 49 8.09 19.38 14.56
N ASN A 50 8.30 18.49 15.53
CA ASN A 50 9.19 18.70 16.65
C ASN A 50 9.65 17.33 17.20
N PRO A 51 10.58 17.28 18.18
CA PRO A 51 11.10 16.02 18.70
C PRO A 51 10.04 15.03 19.21
N ASN A 52 8.85 15.49 19.57
CA ASN A 52 7.77 14.69 20.11
C ASN A 52 6.52 14.63 19.22
N ARG A 53 6.56 15.19 18.01
CA ARG A 53 5.41 15.22 17.11
C ARG A 53 5.83 15.06 15.66
N VAL A 54 5.27 14.04 15.02
CA VAL A 54 5.40 13.81 13.57
C VAL A 54 4.02 13.65 12.96
N TRP A 55 3.92 13.83 11.66
CA TRP A 55 2.70 13.47 10.94
C TRP A 55 3.01 12.99 9.53
N TYR A 56 2.02 12.36 8.91
CA TYR A 56 2.05 12.14 7.48
C TYR A 56 0.67 12.29 6.84
N GLN A 57 0.71 12.62 5.56
CA GLN A 57 -0.42 12.65 4.66
C GLN A 57 -0.83 11.21 4.31
N ASP A 58 -1.95 10.74 4.83
CA ASP A 58 -2.52 9.45 4.47
C ASP A 58 -3.28 9.58 3.16
N LEU A 59 -2.77 8.91 2.15
CA LEU A 59 -3.41 8.78 0.84
C LEU A 59 -4.36 7.59 0.84
N THR A 60 -5.41 7.72 0.06
CA THR A 60 -6.47 6.74 -0.04
C THR A 60 -5.93 5.41 -0.51
N GLY A 61 -6.43 4.35 0.12
CA GLY A 61 -6.26 2.98 -0.32
C GLY A 61 -7.53 2.19 0.00
N SER A 62 -7.53 0.92 -0.35
CA SER A 62 -8.71 0.06 -0.18
C SER A 62 -9.07 -0.25 1.28
N GLY A 63 -8.18 0.02 2.24
CA GLY A 63 -8.38 -0.31 3.66
C GLY A 63 -8.37 0.92 4.58
N ALA A 64 -8.93 0.72 5.77
CA ALA A 64 -8.99 1.72 6.84
C ALA A 64 -8.46 1.21 8.19
N GLU A 65 -7.80 0.04 8.24
CA GLU A 65 -7.28 -0.60 9.48
C GLU A 65 -6.56 0.38 10.41
N MET A 66 -5.60 1.13 9.86
CA MET A 66 -4.82 2.09 10.63
C MET A 66 -5.71 3.17 11.27
N ILE A 67 -6.67 3.73 10.52
CA ILE A 67 -7.59 4.74 11.06
C ILE A 67 -8.43 4.11 12.17
N ALA A 68 -8.95 2.91 11.94
CA ALA A 68 -9.79 2.21 12.90
C ALA A 68 -9.05 1.86 14.20
N HIS A 69 -7.84 1.31 14.11
CA HIS A 69 -7.01 0.98 15.28
C HIS A 69 -6.59 2.24 16.05
N ILE A 70 -6.25 3.33 15.36
CA ILE A 70 -5.93 4.60 16.01
C ILE A 70 -7.15 5.15 16.75
N ARG A 71 -8.33 5.10 16.14
CA ARG A 71 -9.58 5.52 16.80
C ARG A 71 -9.92 4.69 18.02
N GLU A 72 -9.70 3.38 17.94
CA GLU A 72 -10.00 2.47 19.03
C GLU A 72 -9.03 2.66 20.21
N ASN A 73 -7.73 2.71 19.95
CA ASN A 73 -6.73 2.61 21.02
C ASN A 73 -5.49 3.50 20.86
N GLY A 74 -5.36 4.18 19.73
CA GLY A 74 -4.30 5.15 19.44
C GLY A 74 -2.91 4.54 19.23
N ARG A 75 -2.71 3.22 19.32
CA ARG A 75 -1.36 2.64 19.24
C ARG A 75 -0.85 2.61 17.81
N ILE A 76 0.31 3.24 17.58
CA ILE A 76 0.97 3.27 16.27
C ILE A 76 2.49 3.20 16.44
N THR A 77 3.16 2.53 15.50
CA THR A 77 4.62 2.58 15.36
C THR A 77 4.97 2.84 13.91
N LEU A 78 5.85 3.81 13.68
CA LEU A 78 6.49 4.02 12.39
C LEU A 78 7.85 3.33 12.38
N CYS A 79 8.18 2.63 11.30
CA CYS A 79 9.49 2.03 11.08
C CYS A 79 10.13 2.60 9.83
N PHE A 80 11.44 2.83 9.89
CA PHE A 80 12.26 3.35 8.79
C PHE A 80 13.51 2.50 8.67
N ASN A 81 13.97 2.29 7.44
CA ASN A 81 15.10 1.44 7.10
C ASN A 81 16.05 2.19 6.17
N ALA A 82 17.34 2.21 6.49
CA ALA A 82 18.35 2.68 5.56
C ALA A 82 18.56 1.61 4.47
N PHE A 83 18.16 1.95 3.24
CA PHE A 83 18.47 1.15 2.05
C PHE A 83 19.67 1.68 1.26
N GLU A 84 20.23 2.79 1.71
CA GLU A 84 21.43 3.42 1.18
C GLU A 84 22.31 3.90 2.34
N GLY A 85 23.61 4.05 2.10
CA GLY A 85 24.56 4.54 3.10
C GLY A 85 24.71 3.60 4.32
N PRO A 86 25.10 4.13 5.49
CA PRO A 86 25.30 3.32 6.69
C PRO A 86 24.02 2.64 7.16
N PRO A 87 24.07 1.35 7.57
CA PRO A 87 22.88 0.59 7.93
C PRO A 87 22.22 1.15 9.19
N ARG A 88 20.89 1.25 9.16
CA ARG A 88 20.08 1.80 10.26
C ARG A 88 18.64 1.31 10.15
N ILE A 89 18.06 0.98 11.30
CA ILE A 89 16.61 0.86 11.47
C ILE A 89 16.20 1.84 12.56
N CYS A 90 15.18 2.65 12.31
CA CYS A 90 14.58 3.54 13.29
C CYS A 90 13.11 3.17 13.49
N ARG A 91 12.68 3.14 14.75
CA ARG A 91 11.28 2.95 15.14
C ARG A 91 10.84 4.16 15.95
N VAL A 92 9.74 4.77 15.56
CA VAL A 92 9.08 5.87 16.26
C VAL A 92 7.79 5.32 16.86
N PHE A 93 7.73 5.25 18.18
CA PHE A 93 6.58 4.77 18.94
C PHE A 93 5.78 5.97 19.44
N GLY A 94 4.46 5.92 19.27
CA GLY A 94 3.62 7.05 19.64
C GLY A 94 2.15 6.71 19.80
N ARG A 95 1.37 7.75 20.11
CA ARG A 95 -0.08 7.72 20.05
C ARG A 95 -0.56 8.50 18.83
N GLY A 96 -1.42 7.86 18.04
CA GLY A 96 -1.96 8.43 16.81
C GLY A 96 -3.22 9.27 17.07
N SER A 97 -3.39 10.31 16.25
CA SER A 97 -4.65 11.04 16.05
C SER A 97 -4.93 11.12 14.55
N VAL A 98 -6.21 11.08 14.18
CA VAL A 98 -6.67 11.13 12.77
C VAL A 98 -7.44 12.41 12.54
N TYR A 99 -6.94 13.26 11.64
CA TYR A 99 -7.63 14.45 11.16
C TYR A 99 -8.02 14.22 9.71
N GLU A 100 -9.31 14.10 9.45
CA GLU A 100 -9.83 13.76 8.13
C GLU A 100 -9.88 14.98 7.20
N PHE A 101 -9.88 14.73 5.90
CA PHE A 101 -10.07 15.78 4.89
C PHE A 101 -11.29 16.64 5.22
N GLY A 102 -11.10 17.97 5.20
CA GLY A 102 -12.13 18.95 5.50
C GLY A 102 -12.25 19.35 6.96
N THR A 103 -11.44 18.80 7.89
CA THR A 103 -11.31 19.37 9.24
C THR A 103 -10.25 20.49 9.30
N PRO A 104 -10.38 21.47 10.22
CA PRO A 104 -9.39 22.54 10.36
C PRO A 104 -7.97 22.03 10.62
N GLU A 105 -7.83 20.97 11.41
CA GLU A 105 -6.52 20.39 11.75
C GLU A 105 -5.87 19.70 10.54
N TYR A 106 -6.67 19.11 9.66
CA TYR A 106 -6.17 18.58 8.39
C TYR A 106 -5.62 19.71 7.53
N ASP A 107 -6.34 20.83 7.43
CA ASP A 107 -5.95 21.98 6.61
C ASP A 107 -4.71 22.71 7.12
N GLU A 108 -4.52 22.75 8.44
CA GLU A 108 -3.31 23.29 9.06
C GLU A 108 -2.07 22.44 8.73
N LEU A 109 -2.22 21.11 8.74
CA LEU A 109 -1.11 20.16 8.56
C LEU A 109 -0.81 19.86 7.09
N ILE A 110 -1.83 19.94 6.24
CA ILE A 110 -1.80 19.65 4.82
C ILE A 110 -2.52 20.79 4.10
N PRO A 111 -1.82 21.91 3.87
CA PRO A 111 -2.39 23.00 3.12
C PRO A 111 -2.64 22.58 1.66
N MET A 112 -3.51 23.31 0.97
CA MET A 112 -4.05 22.90 -0.33
C MET A 112 -2.95 22.67 -1.40
N GLU A 113 -1.88 23.47 -1.34
CA GLU A 113 -0.71 23.40 -2.20
C GLU A 113 0.17 22.16 -1.96
N GLU A 114 0.14 21.57 -0.78
CA GLU A 114 0.85 20.32 -0.45
C GLU A 114 -0.04 19.09 -0.53
N ARG A 115 -1.34 19.29 -0.77
CA ARG A 115 -2.31 18.20 -0.89
C ARG A 115 -2.10 17.43 -2.19
N ARG A 116 -2.11 16.10 -2.07
CA ARG A 116 -2.03 15.19 -3.22
C ARG A 116 -3.37 14.51 -3.51
N PRO A 117 -3.57 14.06 -4.76
CA PRO A 117 -4.72 13.23 -5.11
C PRO A 117 -4.90 12.04 -4.16
N GLY A 118 -6.14 11.84 -3.73
CA GLY A 118 -6.54 10.82 -2.78
C GLY A 118 -6.14 11.14 -1.33
N SER A 119 -5.64 12.32 -0.99
CA SER A 119 -5.37 12.62 0.42
C SER A 119 -6.66 12.65 1.23
N ARG A 120 -6.76 11.77 2.23
CA ARG A 120 -7.98 11.52 3.00
C ARG A 120 -7.86 11.89 4.48
N ALA A 121 -6.64 11.91 5.03
CA ALA A 121 -6.39 12.31 6.40
C ALA A 121 -4.94 12.76 6.62
N ALA A 122 -4.72 13.57 7.65
CA ALA A 122 -3.44 13.74 8.33
C ALA A 122 -3.40 12.80 9.53
N ILE A 123 -2.38 11.95 9.60
CA ILE A 123 -2.15 11.09 10.76
C ILE A 123 -1.05 11.72 11.57
N VAL A 124 -1.41 12.21 12.76
CA VAL A 124 -0.48 12.84 13.71
C VAL A 124 -0.08 11.80 14.74
N ILE A 125 1.20 11.80 15.12
CA ILE A 125 1.74 10.88 16.10
C ILE A 125 2.46 11.69 17.17
N ASP A 126 1.95 11.59 18.39
CA ASP A 126 2.60 12.07 19.61
C ASP A 126 3.63 11.03 20.03
N VAL A 127 4.90 11.35 19.80
CA VAL A 127 6.04 10.46 19.98
C VAL A 127 6.43 10.43 21.45
N HIS A 128 6.43 9.22 22.02
CA HIS A 128 6.88 8.98 23.40
C HIS A 128 8.15 8.12 23.48
N LYS A 129 8.60 7.53 22.36
CA LYS A 129 9.83 6.76 22.34
C LYS A 129 10.38 6.60 20.92
N VAL A 130 11.70 6.61 20.80
CA VAL A 130 12.40 6.31 19.55
C VAL A 130 13.43 5.22 19.80
N GLY A 131 13.49 4.22 18.92
CA GLY A 131 14.44 3.12 19.00
C GLY A 131 15.27 3.01 17.73
N THR A 132 16.59 3.00 17.85
CA THR A 132 17.52 2.79 16.73
C THR A 132 18.27 1.47 16.88
N THR A 133 18.40 0.72 15.79
CA THR A 133 19.16 -0.53 15.73
C THR A 133 20.03 -0.56 14.47
N CYS A 134 21.12 -1.34 14.49
CA CYS A 134 22.16 -1.29 13.48
C CYS A 134 21.76 -1.82 12.09
N GLY A 135 20.80 -2.75 12.00
CA GLY A 135 20.26 -3.18 10.70
C GLY A 135 21.29 -3.83 9.76
N TYR A 136 22.33 -4.50 10.27
CA TYR A 136 23.42 -5.07 9.45
C TYR A 136 22.98 -6.07 8.36
N ALA A 137 21.79 -6.65 8.49
CA ALA A 137 21.21 -7.54 7.49
C ALA A 137 20.20 -6.85 6.56
N VAL A 138 19.92 -5.55 6.75
CA VAL A 138 19.05 -4.79 5.85
C VAL A 138 19.80 -4.59 4.53
N PRO A 139 19.23 -5.01 3.39
CA PRO A 139 19.94 -4.94 2.11
C PRO A 139 20.01 -3.50 1.60
N PHE A 140 20.94 -3.28 0.68
CA PHE A 140 20.95 -2.08 -0.15
C PHE A 140 19.86 -2.16 -1.22
N TYR A 141 19.21 -1.04 -1.50
CA TYR A 141 18.37 -0.85 -2.68
C TYR A 141 18.69 0.48 -3.35
N GLU A 142 18.61 0.49 -4.68
CA GLU A 142 18.67 1.70 -5.47
C GLU A 142 17.26 2.26 -5.69
N PHE A 143 17.03 3.51 -5.29
CA PHE A 143 15.76 4.18 -5.53
C PHE A 143 15.64 4.62 -6.99
N LYS A 144 14.68 4.06 -7.72
CA LYS A 144 14.42 4.39 -9.13
C LYS A 144 13.36 5.47 -9.36
N GLY A 145 12.57 5.78 -8.33
CA GLY A 145 11.44 6.72 -8.41
C GLY A 145 10.15 6.17 -7.77
N HIS A 146 9.17 7.06 -7.60
CA HIS A 146 7.86 6.68 -7.06
C HIS A 146 6.91 6.17 -8.15
N ARG A 147 5.98 5.31 -7.73
CA ARG A 147 4.85 4.88 -8.56
C ARG A 147 3.77 5.96 -8.56
N GLN A 148 3.28 6.30 -9.74
CA GLN A 148 2.23 7.31 -9.91
C GLN A 148 0.81 6.74 -9.86
N LEU A 149 0.66 5.41 -10.01
CA LEU A 149 -0.64 4.76 -10.20
C LEU A 149 -1.69 5.14 -9.14
N LEU A 150 -1.30 5.29 -7.88
CA LEU A 150 -2.21 5.70 -6.80
C LEU A 150 -2.76 7.11 -7.02
N LEU A 151 -1.86 8.05 -7.33
CA LEU A 151 -2.20 9.45 -7.56
C LEU A 151 -3.05 9.59 -8.83
N ASP A 152 -2.63 8.96 -9.94
CA ASP A 152 -3.38 8.96 -11.20
C ASP A 152 -4.78 8.33 -11.06
N TYR A 153 -4.91 7.33 -10.17
CA TYR A 153 -6.20 6.69 -9.92
C TYR A 153 -7.14 7.63 -9.17
N PHE A 154 -6.68 8.24 -8.07
CA PHE A 154 -7.55 9.09 -7.26
C PHE A 154 -7.74 10.49 -7.82
N ASP A 155 -6.82 11.04 -8.61
CA ASP A 155 -7.04 12.28 -9.37
C ASP A 155 -8.28 12.17 -10.28
N LYS A 156 -8.45 11.03 -10.96
CA LYS A 156 -9.67 10.77 -11.77
C LYS A 156 -10.94 10.70 -10.94
N HIS A 157 -10.86 10.29 -9.68
CA HIS A 157 -12.01 10.25 -8.78
C HIS A 157 -12.32 11.65 -8.24
N GLU A 158 -11.30 12.44 -7.89
CA GLU A 158 -11.45 13.83 -7.48
C GLU A 158 -12.07 14.68 -8.59
N ARG A 159 -11.60 14.55 -9.83
CA ARG A 159 -12.17 15.28 -10.98
C ARG A 159 -13.65 15.02 -11.18
N ARG A 160 -14.15 13.84 -10.79
CA ARG A 160 -15.60 13.54 -10.83
C ARG A 160 -16.35 14.27 -9.73
N ASP A 161 -15.81 14.32 -8.51
CA ASP A 161 -16.38 15.13 -7.42
C ASP A 161 -16.32 16.63 -7.75
N GLN A 162 -15.26 17.09 -8.40
CA GLN A 162 -15.13 18.49 -8.82
C GLN A 162 -16.21 18.89 -9.83
N ALA A 163 -16.54 17.99 -10.76
CA ALA A 163 -17.59 18.19 -11.77
C ALA A 163 -19.02 18.02 -11.22
N ASP A 164 -19.17 17.41 -10.03
CA ASP A 164 -20.46 17.25 -9.36
C ASP A 164 -20.78 18.47 -8.48
N GLU A 165 -22.03 18.92 -8.47
CA GLU A 165 -22.44 20.10 -7.69
C GLU A 165 -22.29 19.87 -6.18
N ASN A 166 -22.60 18.65 -5.72
CA ASN A 166 -22.55 18.28 -4.31
C ASN A 166 -21.18 17.74 -3.88
N ALA A 167 -20.20 17.76 -4.77
CA ALA A 167 -18.87 17.22 -4.53
C ALA A 167 -18.89 15.74 -4.12
N HIS A 168 -19.87 14.96 -4.60
CA HIS A 168 -20.09 13.57 -4.22
C HIS A 168 -20.61 12.74 -5.41
N ALA A 169 -19.80 12.67 -6.46
CA ALA A 169 -20.14 11.88 -7.63
C ALA A 169 -20.23 10.39 -7.28
N ALA A 170 -21.14 9.65 -7.91
CA ALA A 170 -21.32 8.21 -7.65
C ALA A 170 -20.05 7.35 -7.90
N LYS A 171 -19.10 7.86 -8.71
CA LYS A 171 -17.77 7.25 -8.94
C LYS A 171 -16.64 8.18 -8.50
N GLY A 172 -16.94 9.11 -7.60
CA GLY A 172 -16.03 10.09 -7.04
C GLY A 172 -15.17 9.52 -5.92
N LEU A 173 -14.34 10.38 -5.33
CA LEU A 173 -13.46 10.02 -4.24
C LEU A 173 -14.25 9.84 -2.93
N LYS A 174 -15.24 10.70 -2.67
CA LYS A 174 -16.05 10.60 -1.45
C LYS A 174 -16.92 9.34 -1.42
N ALA A 175 -17.57 9.01 -2.54
CA ALA A 175 -18.29 7.74 -2.68
C ALA A 175 -17.37 6.52 -2.46
N TYR A 176 -16.13 6.59 -2.94
CA TYR A 176 -15.14 5.55 -2.69
C TYR A 176 -14.82 5.40 -1.19
N TRP A 177 -14.62 6.51 -0.47
CA TRP A 177 -14.38 6.50 0.96
C TRP A 177 -15.56 5.95 1.76
N GLU A 178 -16.78 6.35 1.41
CA GLU A 178 -18.01 5.86 2.04
C GLU A 178 -18.12 4.33 1.92
N GLU A 179 -17.89 3.81 0.72
CA GLU A 179 -18.00 2.38 0.41
C GLU A 179 -16.86 1.55 1.03
N HIS A 180 -15.61 2.03 0.96
CA HIS A 180 -14.44 1.19 1.24
C HIS A 180 -13.69 1.54 2.53
N ASN A 181 -13.92 2.71 3.14
CA ASN A 181 -13.06 3.20 4.22
C ASN A 181 -13.80 3.52 5.51
N THR A 182 -15.12 3.37 5.56
CA THR A 182 -15.93 3.55 6.78
C THR A 182 -15.76 2.42 7.78
N ARG A 183 -15.22 1.26 7.36
CA ARG A 183 -14.93 0.11 8.22
C ARG A 183 -13.60 -0.54 7.90
N SER A 184 -13.02 -1.13 8.93
CA SER A 184 -11.87 -2.02 8.82
C SER A 184 -12.29 -3.43 8.39
N ILE A 185 -11.33 -4.29 8.02
CA ILE A 185 -11.55 -5.70 7.69
C ILE A 185 -12.16 -6.46 8.89
N ASP A 186 -11.78 -6.05 10.10
CA ASP A 186 -12.32 -6.57 11.36
C ASP A 186 -13.65 -5.89 11.77
N GLY A 187 -14.21 -5.05 10.91
CA GLY A 187 -15.49 -4.37 11.12
C GLY A 187 -15.43 -3.15 12.04
N LEU A 188 -14.25 -2.76 12.51
CA LEU A 188 -14.07 -1.60 13.38
C LEU A 188 -14.38 -0.29 12.64
N PRO A 189 -14.91 0.75 13.32
CA PRO A 189 -15.18 2.05 12.70
C PRO A 189 -13.91 2.67 12.09
N GLY A 190 -13.92 2.86 10.77
CA GLY A 190 -12.90 3.54 9.98
C GLY A 190 -13.19 5.03 9.88
N MET A 191 -13.10 5.61 8.68
CA MET A 191 -13.40 7.01 8.36
C MET A 191 -14.83 7.43 8.76
N ALA A 192 -14.99 8.69 9.14
CA ALA A 192 -16.24 9.21 9.69
C ALA A 192 -16.70 10.56 9.10
N LEU A 193 -15.79 11.37 8.54
CA LEU A 193 -16.09 12.76 8.17
C LEU A 193 -15.75 13.09 6.72
N ALA A 194 -14.63 12.62 6.17
CA ALA A 194 -14.12 13.10 4.88
C ALA A 194 -15.09 12.94 3.71
N TYR A 195 -15.95 11.92 3.75
CA TYR A 195 -16.92 11.66 2.69
C TYR A 195 -18.20 12.48 2.83
N THR A 196 -18.43 13.14 3.97
CA THR A 196 -19.63 13.94 4.23
C THR A 196 -19.41 15.44 4.13
N VAL A 197 -18.14 15.91 4.16
CA VAL A 197 -17.84 17.34 4.03
C VAL A 197 -18.27 17.88 2.67
N GLU A 198 -18.78 19.11 2.62
CA GLU A 198 -19.21 19.74 1.35
C GLU A 198 -18.02 20.10 0.44
N ARG A 199 -16.84 20.31 1.03
CA ARG A 199 -15.64 20.75 0.30
C ARG A 199 -15.27 19.80 -0.85
N LYS A 200 -14.95 20.36 -2.01
CA LYS A 200 -14.42 19.61 -3.16
C LYS A 200 -12.96 19.19 -2.92
N PRO A 201 -12.61 17.91 -3.11
CA PRO A 201 -11.22 17.50 -3.18
C PRO A 201 -10.53 18.21 -4.35
N ASP A 202 -9.38 18.82 -4.08
CA ASP A 202 -8.57 19.49 -5.10
C ASP A 202 -7.08 19.30 -4.80
N CYS A 203 -6.24 19.37 -5.83
CA CYS A 203 -4.80 19.23 -5.73
C CYS A 203 -4.10 19.98 -6.87
N PHE A 204 -2.94 20.57 -6.57
CA PHE A 204 -2.19 21.39 -7.52
C PHE A 204 -0.96 20.69 -8.11
N ASP A 205 -0.54 19.54 -7.58
CA ASP A 205 0.77 18.94 -7.91
C ASP A 205 0.64 17.52 -8.50
N GLU A 206 1.08 17.37 -9.75
CA GLU A 206 1.32 16.07 -10.38
C GLU A 206 2.77 15.64 -10.14
N MET A 207 2.97 14.65 -9.26
CA MET A 207 4.31 14.06 -9.08
C MET A 207 4.85 13.44 -10.39
N ARG A 208 6.16 13.58 -10.61
CA ARG A 208 6.86 12.96 -11.76
C ARG A 208 6.96 11.44 -11.57
N ARG A 209 6.64 10.69 -12.63
CA ARG A 209 6.78 9.22 -12.71
C ARG A 209 8.24 8.78 -12.58
N ALA A 210 8.46 7.60 -11.98
CA ALA A 210 9.73 6.90 -12.12
C ALA A 210 10.11 6.74 -13.60
N ALA A 211 11.35 7.03 -13.96
CA ALA A 211 11.84 6.79 -15.30
C ALA A 211 11.70 5.29 -15.63
N VAL A 212 11.07 4.99 -16.76
CA VAL A 212 11.15 3.64 -17.33
C VAL A 212 12.61 3.48 -17.76
N PRO A 213 13.33 2.41 -17.36
CA PRO A 213 14.65 2.14 -17.94
C PRO A 213 14.48 2.09 -19.45
N GLU A 214 15.17 2.96 -20.18
CA GLU A 214 15.20 2.90 -21.64
C GLU A 214 15.61 1.47 -22.02
N ARG A 215 14.70 0.75 -22.67
CA ARG A 215 15.09 -0.49 -23.34
C ARG A 215 15.90 -0.06 -24.54
N GLU A 216 17.22 -0.17 -24.43
CA GLU A 216 18.08 -0.14 -25.61
C GLU A 216 17.58 -1.21 -26.60
N GLY A 217 17.08 -0.74 -27.74
CA GLY A 217 16.81 -1.56 -28.92
C GLY A 217 15.45 -2.27 -28.92
N ASP A 218 14.39 -1.55 -29.29
CA ASP A 218 13.29 -2.16 -30.04
C ASP A 218 13.16 -1.42 -31.38
N PRO A 219 13.35 -2.07 -32.53
CA PRO A 219 13.34 -1.39 -33.82
C PRO A 219 11.90 -1.05 -34.23
N GLN A 220 11.72 0.17 -34.77
CA GLN A 220 10.46 0.62 -35.33
C GLN A 220 9.87 -0.37 -36.36
N PRO A 221 8.53 -0.48 -36.46
CA PRO A 221 7.91 -1.37 -37.42
C PRO A 221 8.05 -0.78 -38.83
N ARG A 222 8.85 -1.43 -39.69
CA ARG A 222 8.84 -1.17 -41.14
C ARG A 222 7.70 -1.97 -41.79
N SER A 223 6.88 -1.23 -42.53
CA SER A 223 5.93 -1.75 -43.52
C SER A 223 6.66 -2.43 -44.68
N GLY A 224 6.16 -3.56 -45.17
CA GLY A 224 6.56 -4.08 -46.49
C GLY A 224 6.35 -5.59 -46.65
N LYS A 225 5.49 -5.93 -47.62
CA LYS A 225 5.31 -7.27 -48.20
C LYS A 225 6.64 -7.77 -48.78
N ASP A 226 6.99 -9.04 -48.56
CA ASP A 226 7.02 -10.07 -49.60
C ASP A 226 7.70 -11.37 -49.14
N SER A 227 7.24 -12.43 -49.80
CA SER A 227 7.62 -13.83 -49.76
C SER A 227 9.12 -14.12 -49.88
N SER A 228 9.62 -15.10 -49.12
CA SER A 228 10.10 -16.39 -49.67
C SER A 228 10.82 -17.22 -48.61
N LEU A 229 10.49 -18.50 -48.58
CA LEU A 229 11.17 -19.57 -47.84
C LEU A 229 12.52 -19.89 -48.49
N THR A 230 13.57 -20.00 -47.67
CA THR A 230 14.66 -20.97 -47.89
C THR A 230 15.30 -21.32 -46.55
N ALA A 231 15.40 -22.62 -46.28
CA ALA A 231 16.06 -23.20 -45.12
C ALA A 231 17.54 -23.46 -45.41
N VAL A 232 18.43 -23.23 -44.43
CA VAL A 232 19.68 -23.99 -44.26
C VAL A 232 19.97 -24.11 -42.76
N ALA A 233 20.15 -25.35 -42.31
CA ALA A 233 20.54 -25.71 -40.96
C ALA A 233 22.06 -25.54 -40.75
N THR A 234 22.49 -25.23 -39.52
CA THR A 234 23.66 -25.83 -38.84
C THR A 234 23.86 -25.26 -37.44
N GLY A 235 24.18 -26.14 -36.48
CA GLY A 235 25.08 -25.84 -35.36
C GLY A 235 24.47 -25.20 -34.11
N GLY A 236 24.16 -26.03 -33.11
CA GLY A 236 23.73 -25.57 -31.78
C GLY A 236 24.87 -25.05 -30.88
N LYS A 237 24.50 -24.20 -29.92
CA LYS A 237 24.92 -24.24 -28.50
C LYS A 237 24.18 -23.16 -27.71
N ASP A 238 23.30 -23.64 -26.82
CA ASP A 238 22.96 -23.14 -25.50
C ASP A 238 22.96 -21.63 -25.25
N LYS A 239 21.75 -21.04 -25.28
CA LYS A 239 21.43 -19.83 -24.51
C LYS A 239 20.19 -20.09 -23.66
N VAL A 240 20.40 -20.01 -22.35
CA VAL A 240 19.39 -20.02 -21.29
C VAL A 240 18.41 -18.87 -21.57
N GLY A 241 17.17 -19.21 -21.91
CA GLY A 241 16.13 -18.26 -22.26
C GLY A 241 15.48 -17.63 -21.03
N ASN A 242 15.28 -16.32 -21.10
CA ASN A 242 14.37 -15.54 -20.28
C ASN A 242 12.97 -16.18 -20.28
N GLY A 243 12.55 -16.67 -19.12
CA GLY A 243 11.19 -17.17 -18.90
C GLY A 243 10.18 -16.02 -18.85
N VAL A 244 9.52 -15.75 -19.98
CA VAL A 244 8.26 -15.02 -20.01
C VAL A 244 7.19 -15.94 -19.40
N LEU A 245 6.63 -15.55 -18.25
CA LEU A 245 5.47 -16.21 -17.64
C LEU A 245 4.23 -15.95 -18.50
N VAL A 246 4.00 -16.83 -19.48
CA VAL A 246 2.71 -16.95 -20.14
C VAL A 246 1.75 -17.63 -19.17
N LYS A 247 0.67 -16.94 -18.81
CA LYS A 247 -0.42 -17.47 -17.98
C LYS A 247 -1.12 -18.59 -18.76
N LYS A 248 -0.62 -19.82 -18.62
CA LYS A 248 -1.18 -21.01 -19.27
C LYS A 248 -2.50 -21.34 -18.57
N GLY A 249 -3.61 -21.19 -19.27
CA GLY A 249 -4.94 -21.61 -18.80
C GLY A 249 -4.92 -23.08 -18.38
N MET A 250 -5.70 -23.42 -17.35
CA MET A 250 -5.80 -24.77 -16.81
C MET A 250 -6.38 -25.71 -17.87
N ASP A 251 -5.59 -26.73 -18.25
CA ASP A 251 -5.96 -27.70 -19.28
C ASP A 251 -7.19 -28.53 -18.84
N ARG A 252 -8.05 -28.89 -19.79
CA ARG A 252 -9.33 -29.59 -19.59
C ARG A 252 -9.15 -30.92 -18.87
N GLN A 253 -8.02 -31.57 -19.08
CA GLN A 253 -7.65 -32.82 -18.41
C GLN A 253 -7.36 -32.61 -16.91
N ARG A 254 -6.60 -31.56 -16.55
CA ARG A 254 -6.34 -31.21 -15.14
C ARG A 254 -7.61 -30.79 -14.40
N MET A 255 -8.54 -30.13 -15.10
CA MET A 255 -9.85 -29.81 -14.54
C MET A 255 -10.66 -31.09 -14.23
N GLY A 256 -10.60 -32.09 -15.11
CA GLY A 256 -11.17 -33.42 -14.87
C GLY A 256 -10.57 -34.11 -13.65
N ASP A 257 -9.25 -34.09 -13.52
CA ASP A 257 -8.55 -34.69 -12.38
C ASP A 257 -8.94 -34.02 -11.05
N CYS A 258 -9.08 -32.69 -11.03
CA CYS A 258 -9.54 -31.95 -9.85
C CYS A 258 -10.99 -32.29 -9.46
N ILE A 259 -11.88 -32.44 -10.44
CA ILE A 259 -13.29 -32.82 -10.20
C ILE A 259 -13.36 -34.24 -9.62
N ILE A 260 -12.58 -35.17 -10.15
CA ILE A 260 -12.52 -36.55 -9.65
C ILE A 260 -11.97 -36.57 -8.22
N ALA A 261 -10.88 -35.84 -7.95
CA ALA A 261 -10.31 -35.77 -6.61
C ALA A 261 -11.30 -35.20 -5.58
N PHE A 262 -12.06 -34.17 -5.96
CA PHE A 262 -13.09 -33.58 -5.11
C PHE A 262 -14.25 -34.56 -4.84
N ALA A 263 -14.71 -35.28 -5.86
CA ALA A 263 -15.79 -36.27 -5.72
C ALA A 263 -15.38 -37.44 -4.81
N VAL A 264 -14.14 -37.93 -4.94
CA VAL A 264 -13.59 -38.97 -4.06
C VAL A 264 -13.49 -38.47 -2.61
N GLY A 265 -13.03 -37.22 -2.40
CA GLY A 265 -12.96 -36.62 -1.07
C GLY A 265 -14.33 -36.54 -0.38
N LEU A 266 -15.37 -36.14 -1.10
CA LEU A 266 -16.75 -36.13 -0.59
C LEU A 266 -17.25 -37.53 -0.22
N ALA A 267 -16.97 -38.54 -1.05
CA ALA A 267 -17.36 -39.92 -0.76
C ALA A 267 -16.70 -40.45 0.53
N VAL A 268 -15.40 -40.15 0.73
CA VAL A 268 -14.68 -40.53 1.94
C VAL A 268 -15.25 -39.82 3.17
N ALA A 269 -15.60 -38.53 3.07
CA ALA A 269 -16.21 -37.79 4.17
C ALA A 269 -17.59 -38.35 4.56
N VAL A 270 -18.41 -38.74 3.57
CA VAL A 270 -19.71 -39.38 3.81
C VAL A 270 -19.53 -40.75 4.48
N MET A 271 -18.55 -41.55 4.06
CA MET A 271 -18.24 -42.81 4.73
C MET A 271 -17.81 -42.60 6.20
N TYR A 272 -16.97 -41.59 6.47
CA TYR A 272 -16.56 -41.26 7.83
C TYR A 272 -17.74 -40.85 8.71
N MET A 273 -18.66 -40.03 8.18
CA MET A 273 -19.88 -39.65 8.88
C MET A 273 -20.76 -40.87 9.18
N GLN A 274 -20.92 -41.78 8.23
CA GLN A 274 -21.71 -43.01 8.43
C GLN A 274 -21.09 -43.96 9.46
N VAL A 275 -19.76 -44.06 9.50
CA VAL A 275 -19.04 -44.84 10.53
C VAL A 275 -19.20 -44.18 11.91
N ALA A 276 -19.04 -42.86 12.01
CA ALA A 276 -19.22 -42.13 13.25
C ALA A 276 -20.65 -42.27 13.82
N LEU A 277 -21.67 -42.24 12.95
CA LEU A 277 -23.07 -42.44 13.34
C LEU A 277 -23.37 -43.87 13.81
N ARG A 278 -22.65 -44.89 13.30
CA ARG A 278 -22.80 -46.29 13.76
C ARG A 278 -22.11 -46.59 15.08
N CYS A 279 -21.08 -45.82 15.43
CA CYS A 279 -20.39 -45.94 16.72
C CYS A 279 -21.07 -45.17 17.87
N ALA A 280 -22.10 -44.37 17.57
CA ALA A 280 -22.84 -43.56 18.54
C ALA A 280 -24.14 -44.22 19.05
N VAL A 281 -24.37 -45.51 18.73
CA VAL A 281 -25.50 -46.35 19.19
C VAL A 281 -24.99 -47.47 20.07
#